data_AF-A0A7L1LPB7-F1
#
_entry.id   AF-A0A7L1LPB7-F1
#
_cell.length_a   1.000
_cell.length_b   1.000
_cell.length_c   1.000
_cell.angle_alpha   90.00
_cell.angle_beta   90.00
_cell.angle_gamma   90.00
#
_symmetry.space_group_name_H-M   'P 1'
#
loop_
_entity.id
_entity.type
_entity.pdbx_description
1 polymer ?
#
loop_
_entity_poly.entity_id
_entity_poly.type
_entity_poly.pdbx_seq_one_letter_code
_entity_poly.pdbx_strand_id
1 'polypeptide(L)'
;YLENTCIEWLRRYVSYGRAVLERKEPPTVRVSGKEAHGTLTLRCRAYGFYPRPITVSWLKDGEVRDQETEWGSIAPNSDGTYYTWASIEALPEEKDKYRCRVEHASLPEPGLYAWGEPGGRGHVERWAGVVP
;
A
#
# COMPACT_ATOMS: atom_id res chain seq x y z
N TYR A 1 -36.80 -12.22 7.73
CA TYR A 1 -35.71 -11.28 8.12
C TYR A 1 -34.71 -11.07 6.98
N LEU A 2 -34.03 -12.11 6.48
CA LEU A 2 -32.96 -11.97 5.48
C LEU A 2 -33.41 -11.41 4.12
N GLU A 3 -34.64 -11.72 3.67
CA GLU A 3 -35.12 -11.32 2.34
C GLU A 3 -35.57 -9.86 2.25
N ASN A 4 -36.01 -9.25 3.37
CA ASN A 4 -36.61 -7.92 3.37
C ASN A 4 -35.95 -7.01 4.39
N THR A 5 -36.19 -7.26 5.68
CA THR A 5 -35.72 -6.43 6.80
C THR A 5 -34.21 -6.17 6.74
N CYS A 6 -33.40 -7.21 6.53
CA CYS A 6 -31.94 -7.07 6.43
C CYS A 6 -31.53 -6.12 5.30
N ILE A 7 -32.12 -6.28 4.11
CA ILE A 7 -31.80 -5.48 2.91
C ILE A 7 -32.22 -4.02 3.10
N GLU A 8 -33.41 -3.78 3.65
CA GLU A 8 -33.90 -2.43 3.93
C GLU A 8 -32.99 -1.68 4.90
N TRP A 9 -32.58 -2.32 5.99
CA TRP A 9 -31.65 -1.73 6.96
C TRP A 9 -30.25 -1.53 6.37
N LEU A 10 -29.73 -2.50 5.62
CA LEU A 10 -28.43 -2.37 4.97
C LEU A 10 -28.38 -1.17 4.03
N ARG A 11 -29.42 -0.97 3.21
CA ARG A 11 -29.53 0.21 2.32
C ARG A 11 -29.49 1.52 3.10
N ARG A 12 -30.18 1.60 4.24
CA ARG A 12 -30.15 2.77 5.13
C ARG A 12 -28.75 3.00 5.69
N TYR A 13 -28.08 1.96 6.21
CA TYR A 13 -26.74 2.10 6.76
C TYR A 13 -25.70 2.52 5.72
N VAL A 14 -25.76 1.96 4.51
CA VAL A 14 -24.89 2.39 3.40
C VAL A 14 -25.16 3.85 3.04
N SER A 15 -26.43 4.29 3.04
CA SER A 15 -26.78 5.69 2.78
C SER A 15 -26.25 6.63 3.87
N TYR A 16 -26.42 6.29 5.15
CA TYR A 16 -25.98 7.12 6.28
C TYR A 16 -24.46 7.18 6.38
N GLY A 17 -23.79 6.05 6.13
CA GLY A 17 -22.34 5.91 6.22
C GLY A 17 -21.59 6.23 4.94
N ARG A 18 -22.24 6.71 3.88
CA ARG A 18 -21.64 6.85 2.54
C ARG A 18 -20.27 7.53 2.57
N ALA A 19 -20.18 8.71 3.19
CA ALA A 19 -18.93 9.47 3.27
C ALA A 19 -17.79 8.70 3.94
N VAL A 20 -18.12 7.87 4.95
CA VAL A 20 -17.16 7.06 5.69
C VAL A 20 -16.77 5.81 4.90
N LEU A 21 -17.70 5.21 4.16
CA LEU A 21 -17.48 3.99 3.35
C LEU A 21 -16.74 4.28 2.03
N GLU A 22 -16.98 5.44 1.43
CA GLU A 22 -16.37 5.85 0.16
C GLU A 22 -15.05 6.60 0.33
N ARG A 23 -14.65 6.88 1.58
CA ARG A 23 -13.37 7.54 1.86
C ARG A 23 -12.21 6.71 1.33
N LYS A 24 -11.11 7.41 1.05
CA LYS A 24 -9.89 6.83 0.51
C LYS A 24 -8.71 7.41 1.27
N GLU A 25 -7.98 6.56 1.96
CA GLU A 25 -6.81 6.94 2.75
C GLU A 25 -5.55 6.33 2.10
N PRO A 26 -4.57 7.15 1.67
CA PRO A 26 -3.34 6.65 1.05
C PRO A 26 -2.42 5.97 2.05
N PRO A 27 -1.79 4.84 1.67
CA PRO A 27 -0.81 4.21 2.53
C PRO A 27 0.39 5.14 2.75
N THR A 28 0.83 5.26 4.00
CA THR A 28 2.18 5.70 4.28
C THR A 28 3.11 4.51 4.12
N VAL A 29 4.02 4.58 3.15
CA VAL A 29 4.92 3.47 2.82
C VAL A 29 6.32 3.72 3.37
N ARG A 30 6.91 2.70 3.99
CA ARG A 30 8.30 2.71 4.47
C ARG A 30 9.03 1.47 4.01
N VAL A 31 10.20 1.67 3.41
CA VAL A 31 11.10 0.59 3.00
C VAL A 31 12.32 0.57 3.93
N SER A 32 12.64 -0.60 4.46
CA SER A 32 13.79 -0.80 5.36
C SER A 32 14.54 -2.07 4.98
N GLY A 33 15.87 -2.07 5.12
CA GLY A 33 16.71 -3.26 4.98
C GLY A 33 17.26 -3.75 6.33
N LYS A 34 17.47 -5.05 6.45
CA LYS A 34 18.26 -5.66 7.54
C LYS A 34 19.21 -6.69 6.96
N GLU A 35 20.49 -6.57 7.28
CA GLU A 35 21.52 -7.54 6.89
C GLU A 35 21.76 -8.55 8.02
N ALA A 36 21.86 -9.83 7.66
CA ALA A 36 22.24 -10.91 8.56
C ALA A 36 22.93 -12.03 7.78
N HIS A 37 24.06 -12.53 8.27
CA HIS A 37 24.79 -13.67 7.70
C HIS A 37 25.11 -13.55 6.19
N GLY A 38 25.30 -12.33 5.67
CA GLY A 38 25.60 -12.08 4.25
C GLY A 38 24.37 -11.90 3.36
N THR A 39 23.16 -12.03 3.90
CA THR A 39 21.90 -11.81 3.18
C THR A 39 21.27 -10.49 3.63
N LEU A 40 20.76 -9.69 2.67
CA LEU A 40 19.97 -8.49 2.94
C LEU A 40 18.49 -8.81 2.79
N THR A 41 17.72 -8.68 3.88
CA THR A 41 16.25 -8.73 3.80
C THR A 41 15.69 -7.33 3.66
N LEU A 42 15.07 -7.03 2.52
CA LEU A 42 14.33 -5.80 2.30
C LEU A 42 12.87 -5.99 2.75
N ARG A 43 12.32 -4.99 3.42
CA ARG A 43 10.92 -4.99 3.87
C ARG A 43 10.22 -3.68 3.57
N CYS A 44 9.13 -3.77 2.82
CA CYS A 44 8.21 -2.71 2.52
C CYS A 44 6.99 -2.81 3.44
N ARG A 45 6.64 -1.72 4.12
CA ARG A 45 5.49 -1.66 5.04
C ARG A 45 4.55 -0.56 4.59
N ALA A 46 3.26 -0.89 4.48
CA ALA A 46 2.20 0.04 4.14
C ALA A 46 1.29 0.24 5.36
N TYR A 47 1.12 1.48 5.80
CA TYR A 47 0.39 1.86 7.01
C TYR A 47 -0.79 2.79 6.69
N GLY A 48 -1.87 2.68 7.46
CA GLY A 48 -2.90 3.72 7.51
C GLY A 48 -3.73 3.84 6.24
N PHE A 49 -3.91 2.75 5.48
CA PHE A 49 -4.66 2.79 4.23
C PHE A 49 -6.11 2.31 4.38
N TYR A 50 -6.98 2.81 3.51
CA TYR A 50 -8.38 2.39 3.38
C TYR A 50 -8.85 2.66 1.95
N PRO A 51 -9.55 1.73 1.26
CA PRO A 51 -10.16 0.49 1.77
C PRO A 51 -9.18 -0.68 1.95
N ARG A 52 -9.68 -1.82 2.44
CA ARG A 52 -8.86 -3.03 2.74
C ARG A 52 -8.05 -3.57 1.54
N PRO A 53 -8.58 -3.65 0.31
CA PRO A 53 -7.83 -4.23 -0.81
C PRO A 53 -6.62 -3.38 -1.20
N ILE A 54 -5.43 -3.99 -1.19
CA ILE A 54 -4.15 -3.40 -1.57
C ILE A 54 -3.28 -4.47 -2.22
N THR A 55 -2.43 -4.08 -3.17
CA THR A 55 -1.39 -4.94 -3.73
C THR A 55 -0.03 -4.33 -3.42
N VAL A 56 0.87 -5.11 -2.82
CA VAL A 56 2.26 -4.73 -2.54
C VAL A 56 3.15 -5.76 -3.20
N SER A 57 4.07 -5.34 -4.06
CA SER A 57 4.96 -6.24 -4.81
C SER A 57 6.39 -5.69 -4.81
N TRP A 58 7.37 -6.58 -4.94
CA TRP A 58 8.75 -6.19 -5.17
C TRP A 58 9.07 -6.23 -6.66
N LEU A 59 9.74 -5.18 -7.13
CA LEU A 59 10.35 -5.10 -8.44
C LEU A 59 11.86 -5.22 -8.30
N LYS A 60 12.50 -5.99 -9.18
CA LYS A 60 13.95 -5.98 -9.40
C LYS A 60 14.20 -5.60 -10.86
N ASP A 61 14.93 -4.51 -11.09
CA ASP A 61 15.20 -3.99 -12.44
C ASP A 61 13.91 -3.80 -13.29
N GLY A 62 12.80 -3.48 -12.63
CA GLY A 62 11.48 -3.27 -13.26
C GLY A 62 10.60 -4.53 -13.36
N GLU A 63 11.13 -5.73 -13.08
CA GLU A 63 10.37 -6.98 -13.14
C GLU A 63 9.81 -7.39 -11.78
N VAL A 64 8.55 -7.85 -11.75
CA VAL A 64 7.86 -8.30 -10.54
C VAL A 64 8.45 -9.60 -10.02
N ARG A 65 8.71 -9.67 -8.70
CA ARG A 65 9.33 -10.80 -7.99
C ARG A 65 8.38 -11.45 -6.98
N ASP A 66 7.16 -11.73 -7.40
CA ASP A 66 6.13 -12.31 -6.53
C ASP A 66 6.52 -13.70 -5.98
N GLN A 67 7.22 -14.53 -6.75
CA GLN A 67 7.64 -15.87 -6.28
C GLN A 67 8.65 -15.84 -5.13
N GLU A 68 9.44 -14.77 -5.06
CA GLU A 68 10.49 -14.55 -4.06
C GLU A 68 9.99 -13.67 -2.90
N THR A 69 8.78 -13.11 -3.02
CA THR A 69 8.22 -12.18 -2.05
C THR A 69 7.45 -12.93 -0.98
N GLU A 70 7.69 -12.55 0.27
CA GLU A 70 6.88 -12.96 1.42
C GLU A 70 5.93 -11.84 1.81
N TRP A 71 4.65 -12.17 2.04
CA TRP A 71 3.63 -11.20 2.45
C TRP A 71 3.11 -11.44 3.85
N GLY A 72 2.93 -10.35 4.58
CA GLY A 72 2.14 -10.34 5.79
C GLY A 72 0.64 -10.20 5.50
N SER A 73 -0.18 -10.83 6.32
CA SER A 73 -1.63 -10.60 6.31
C SER A 73 -1.98 -9.12 6.45
N ILE A 74 -3.07 -8.69 5.80
CA ILE A 74 -3.63 -7.35 5.98
C ILE A 74 -4.33 -7.31 7.34
N ALA A 75 -3.73 -6.58 8.29
CA ALA A 75 -4.22 -6.43 9.66
C ALA A 75 -5.02 -5.12 9.84
N PRO A 76 -6.11 -5.13 10.62
CA PRO A 76 -6.86 -3.92 10.94
C PRO A 76 -6.16 -3.08 12.03
N ASN A 77 -6.28 -1.77 11.92
CA ASN A 77 -5.88 -0.80 12.96
C ASN A 77 -7.11 -0.33 13.75
N SER A 78 -6.89 0.25 14.94
CA SER A 78 -7.96 0.75 15.82
C SER A 78 -8.69 1.98 15.29
N ASP A 79 -8.08 2.73 14.38
CA ASP A 79 -8.66 3.91 13.70
C ASP A 79 -9.53 3.54 12.48
N GLY A 80 -9.69 2.25 12.19
CA GLY A 80 -10.46 1.76 11.05
C GLY A 80 -9.69 1.74 9.72
N THR A 81 -8.37 1.98 9.75
CA THR A 81 -7.47 1.76 8.61
C THR A 81 -6.83 0.36 8.66
N TYR A 82 -5.95 0.06 7.71
CA TYR A 82 -5.26 -1.21 7.60
C TYR A 82 -3.73 -1.06 7.57
N TYR A 83 -3.06 -2.19 7.82
CA TYR A 83 -1.62 -2.36 7.76
C TYR A 83 -1.26 -3.65 7.02
N THR A 84 -0.19 -3.63 6.23
CA THR A 84 0.41 -4.83 5.64
C THR A 84 1.90 -4.62 5.37
N TRP A 85 2.60 -5.69 5.00
CA TRP A 85 4.01 -5.65 4.64
C TRP A 85 4.35 -6.73 3.61
N ALA A 86 5.41 -6.49 2.84
CA ALA A 86 6.04 -7.45 1.95
C ALA A 86 7.56 -7.44 2.16
N SER A 87 8.20 -8.61 2.17
CA SER A 87 9.66 -8.73 2.24
C SER A 87 10.22 -9.60 1.13
N ILE A 88 11.49 -9.36 0.81
CA ILE A 88 12.25 -10.14 -0.17
C ILE A 88 13.69 -10.24 0.30
N GLU A 89 14.33 -11.37 0.03
CA GLU A 89 15.77 -11.54 0.21
C GLU A 89 16.51 -11.01 -1.02
N ALA A 90 17.61 -10.31 -0.76
CA ALA A 90 18.45 -9.68 -1.76
C ALA A 90 19.92 -9.80 -1.36
N LEU A 91 20.80 -9.59 -2.32
CA LEU A 91 22.22 -9.37 -2.05
C LEU A 91 22.43 -7.89 -1.67
N PRO A 92 23.28 -7.58 -0.67
CA PRO A 92 23.56 -6.20 -0.27
C PRO A 92 23.97 -5.27 -1.43
N GLU A 93 24.77 -5.77 -2.37
CA GLU A 93 25.23 -5.06 -3.56
C GLU A 93 24.12 -4.79 -4.60
N GLU A 94 23.02 -5.52 -4.54
CA GLU A 94 21.90 -5.38 -5.48
C GLU A 94 20.75 -4.55 -4.91
N LYS A 95 20.87 -4.08 -3.67
CA LYS A 95 19.89 -3.27 -2.96
C LYS A 95 19.16 -2.25 -3.85
N ASP A 96 19.92 -1.44 -4.58
CA ASP A 96 19.38 -0.28 -5.29
C ASP A 96 18.59 -0.65 -6.55
N LYS A 97 18.67 -1.91 -6.98
CA LYS A 97 17.86 -2.48 -8.07
C LYS A 97 16.43 -2.78 -7.65
N TYR A 98 16.18 -2.84 -6.34
CA TYR A 98 14.87 -3.18 -5.80
C TYR A 98 14.00 -1.94 -5.58
N ARG A 99 12.72 -2.06 -5.92
CA ARG A 99 11.67 -1.08 -5.64
C ARG A 99 10.43 -1.79 -5.13
N CYS A 100 9.78 -1.22 -4.11
CA CYS A 100 8.47 -1.67 -3.67
C CYS A 100 7.40 -0.96 -4.49
N ARG A 101 6.53 -1.72 -5.17
CA ARG A 101 5.36 -1.21 -5.90
C ARG A 101 4.10 -1.41 -5.06
N VAL A 102 3.36 -0.33 -4.83
CA VAL A 102 2.11 -0.33 -4.05
C VAL A 102 0.97 0.19 -4.91
N GLU A 103 -0.06 -0.65 -5.06
CA GLU A 103 -1.28 -0.32 -5.78
C GLU A 103 -2.45 -0.33 -4.80
N HIS A 104 -3.19 0.77 -4.76
CA HIS A 104 -4.28 0.97 -3.82
C HIS A 104 -5.30 1.96 -4.38
N ALA A 105 -6.59 1.78 -4.07
CA ALA A 105 -7.68 2.55 -4.66
C ALA A 105 -7.64 4.07 -4.37
N SER A 106 -6.85 4.49 -3.39
CA SER A 106 -6.62 5.91 -3.06
C SER A 106 -5.44 6.54 -3.80
N LEU A 107 -4.64 5.75 -4.52
CA LEU A 107 -3.56 6.24 -5.36
C LEU A 107 -4.05 6.30 -6.82
N PRO A 108 -3.78 7.39 -7.56
CA PRO A 108 -4.12 7.48 -8.98
C PRO A 108 -3.29 6.52 -9.83
N GLU A 109 -2.04 6.30 -9.43
CA GLU A 109 -1.07 5.42 -10.10
C GLU A 109 -0.33 4.57 -9.05
N PRO A 110 0.28 3.44 -9.45
CA PRO A 110 1.11 2.63 -8.56
C PRO A 110 2.28 3.44 -7.97
N GLY A 111 2.39 3.47 -6.64
CA GLY A 111 3.51 4.11 -5.95
C GLY A 111 4.76 3.24 -5.98
N LEU A 112 5.91 3.83 -6.30
CA LEU A 112 7.23 3.16 -6.27
C LEU A 112 8.09 3.73 -5.15
N TYR A 113 8.66 2.86 -4.32
CA TYR A 113 9.42 3.24 -3.13
C TYR A 113 10.75 2.48 -3.05
N ALA A 114 11.85 3.19 -2.81
CA ALA A 114 13.18 2.60 -2.59
C ALA A 114 13.61 2.64 -1.12
N TRP A 115 14.59 1.82 -0.75
CA TRP A 115 15.18 1.89 0.59
C TRP A 115 16.12 3.11 0.70
N GLY A 116 15.89 3.96 1.71
CA GLY A 116 16.73 5.14 1.99
C GLY A 116 16.16 6.45 1.45
N GLU A 117 15.11 6.39 0.64
CA GLU A 117 14.35 7.57 0.25
C GLU A 117 13.35 7.96 1.35
N PRO A 118 13.18 9.25 1.65
CA PRO A 118 12.14 9.70 2.57
C PRO A 118 10.78 9.24 2.01
N GLY A 119 10.09 8.38 2.75
CA GLY A 119 8.84 7.76 2.33
C GLY A 119 7.87 8.81 1.80
N GLY A 120 7.68 8.79 0.47
CA GLY A 120 6.88 9.79 -0.23
C GLY A 120 5.45 9.75 0.30
N ARG A 121 5.02 10.85 0.94
CA ARG A 121 3.62 11.25 0.80
C ARG A 121 3.45 11.49 -0.69
N GLY A 122 2.48 10.80 -1.31
CA GLY A 122 2.25 10.84 -2.76
C GLY A 122 2.49 12.22 -3.33
N HIS A 123 3.27 12.28 -4.40
CA HIS A 123 3.65 13.49 -5.09
C HIS A 123 2.38 14.29 -5.43
N VAL A 124 2.14 15.39 -4.71
CA VAL A 124 1.19 16.42 -5.15
C VAL A 124 1.91 17.17 -6.25
N GLU A 125 1.67 16.78 -7.50
CA GLU A 125 1.98 17.65 -8.63
C GLU A 125 1.04 18.86 -8.55
N ARG A 126 1.49 19.92 -7.89
CA ARG A 126 1.04 21.28 -8.20
C ARG A 126 1.69 21.67 -9.52
N TRP A 127 1.05 21.34 -10.63
CA TRP A 127 1.34 22.04 -11.88
C TRP A 127 0.89 23.49 -11.72
N ALA A 128 1.86 24.34 -11.37
CA ALA A 128 1.77 25.76 -11.66
C ALA A 128 2.04 25.94 -13.16
N GLY A 129 1.04 26.41 -13.90
CA GLY A 129 1.29 27.15 -15.12
C GLY A 129 0.41 26.83 -16.33
N VAL A 130 -0.43 27.82 -16.64
CA VAL A 130 -0.65 28.40 -17.98
C VAL A 130 -1.46 27.59 -18.99
N VAL A 131 -2.66 28.11 -19.29
CA VAL A 131 -3.35 27.98 -20.59
C VAL A 131 -3.96 29.38 -20.87
N PRO A 132 -3.95 29.89 -22.13
CA PRO A 132 -3.81 31.32 -22.45
C PRO A 132 -5.04 32.20 -22.19
#